data_AF-A0A351WDY2-F1
#
_entry.id   AF-A0A351WDY2-F1
#
_cell.length_a   1.000
_cell.length_b   1.000
_cell.length_c   1.000
_cell.angle_alpha   90.00
_cell.angle_beta   90.00
_cell.angle_gamma   90.00
#
_symmetry.space_group_name_H-M   'P 1'
#
loop_
_entity.id
_entity.type
_entity.pdbx_description
1 polymer ?
#
loop_
_entity_poly.entity_id
_entity_poly.type
_entity_poly.pdbx_seq_one_letter_code
_entity_poly.pdbx_strand_id
1 'polypeptide(L)' 'MSMNARNNNTTRPRKSGAAKNRRQLEHRRRLVALGVPEAKVRSLDAKMIRSMIHDPRKIKVYFK' A
#
# COMPACT_ATOMS: atom_id res chain seq x y z
N MET A 1 -1.02 19.32 -24.74
CA MET A 1 -0.76 17.90 -25.06
C MET A 1 -0.31 17.18 -23.79
N SER A 2 -1.18 16.35 -23.18
CA SER A 2 -0.86 15.71 -21.90
C SER A 2 -0.04 14.43 -22.13
N MET A 3 1.24 14.49 -21.75
CA MET A 3 2.18 13.36 -21.78
C MET A 3 1.79 12.33 -20.72
N ASN A 4 1.01 11.30 -21.07
CA ASN A 4 1.09 9.93 -20.53
C ASN A 4 -0.01 9.02 -21.12
N ALA A 5 -0.03 8.86 -22.45
CA ALA A 5 -0.92 7.92 -23.15
C ALA A 5 -0.43 6.45 -23.03
N ARG A 6 -0.18 5.95 -21.81
CA ARG A 6 0.39 4.59 -21.64
C ARG A 6 -0.64 3.46 -21.67
N ASN A 7 -1.94 3.74 -21.77
CA ASN A 7 -2.98 2.76 -22.11
C ASN A 7 -4.33 3.47 -22.36
N ASN A 8 -4.82 3.49 -23.60
CA ASN A 8 -6.11 4.09 -23.99
C ASN A 8 -7.30 3.12 -23.82
N ASN A 9 -7.08 1.93 -23.25
CA ASN A 9 -8.15 0.96 -23.06
C ASN A 9 -9.10 1.42 -21.94
N THR A 10 -10.24 2.00 -22.35
CA THR A 10 -11.29 2.55 -21.49
C THR A 10 -12.24 1.48 -20.93
N THR A 11 -12.30 0.30 -21.54
CA THR A 11 -13.20 -0.79 -21.13
C THR A 11 -12.62 -1.65 -20.00
N ARG A 12 -11.31 -1.58 -19.75
CA ARG A 12 -10.67 -2.29 -18.64
C ARG A 12 -11.08 -1.68 -17.29
N PRO A 13 -11.69 -2.45 -16.37
CA PRO A 13 -12.03 -1.93 -15.05
C PRO A 13 -10.76 -1.57 -14.27
N ARG A 14 -10.71 -0.35 -13.74
CA ARG A 14 -9.63 0.15 -12.88
C ARG A 14 -10.22 0.44 -11.50
N LYS A 15 -9.44 0.17 -10.45
CA LYS A 15 -9.85 0.60 -9.10
C LYS A 15 -10.02 2.12 -9.08
N SER A 16 -11.18 2.57 -8.57
CA SER A 16 -11.43 3.99 -8.31
C SER A 16 -10.41 4.55 -7.31
N GLY A 17 -10.24 5.87 -7.29
CA GLY A 17 -9.38 6.54 -6.31
C GLY A 17 -9.77 6.20 -4.87
N ALA A 18 -11.06 6.27 -4.56
CA ALA A 18 -11.61 5.91 -3.26
C ALA A 18 -11.29 4.46 -2.86
N ALA A 19 -11.45 3.49 -3.77
CA ALA A 19 -11.14 2.10 -3.51
C ALA A 19 -9.63 1.86 -3.27
N LYS A 20 -8.76 2.61 -3.97
CA LYS A 20 -7.31 2.57 -3.72
C LYS A 20 -6.97 3.12 -2.34
N ASN A 21 -7.58 4.24 -1.95
CA ASN A 21 -7.34 4.89 -0.65
C ASN A 21 -7.80 4.01 0.51
N ARG A 22 -9.01 3.43 0.41
CA ARG A 22 -9.54 2.49 1.39
C ARG A 22 -8.61 1.29 1.59
N ARG A 23 -8.12 0.69 0.49
CA ARG A 23 -7.15 -0.41 0.57
C ARG A 23 -5.87 0.00 1.29
N GLN A 24 -5.31 1.18 1.01
CA GLN A 24 -4.10 1.64 1.70
C GLN A 24 -4.35 1.87 3.20
N LEU A 25 -5.50 2.44 3.57
CA LEU A 25 -5.91 2.62 4.96
C LEU A 25 -6.00 1.28 5.69
N GLU A 26 -6.69 0.30 5.11
CA GLU A 26 -6.82 -1.05 5.69
C GLU A 26 -5.46 -1.74 5.84
N HIS A 27 -4.57 -1.61 4.86
CA HIS A 27 -3.22 -2.15 4.96
C HIS A 27 -2.42 -1.51 6.09
N ARG A 28 -2.50 -0.19 6.26
CA ARG A 28 -1.84 0.51 7.39
C ARG A 28 -2.37 0.02 8.73
N ARG A 29 -3.70 -0.10 8.87
CA ARG A 29 -4.35 -0.65 10.09
C ARG A 29 -3.88 -2.07 10.41
N ARG A 30 -3.72 -2.93 9.40
CA ARG A 30 -3.21 -4.30 9.58
C ARG A 30 -1.77 -4.32 10.12
N LEU A 31 -0.90 -3.44 9.63
CA LEU A 31 0.47 -3.35 10.17
C LEU A 31 0.50 -2.85 11.61
N VAL A 32 -0.36 -1.89 11.96
CA VAL A 32 -0.50 -1.43 13.35
C VAL A 32 -0.98 -2.58 14.25
N ALA A 33 -1.95 -3.37 13.78
CA ALA A 33 -2.41 -4.56 14.50
C ALA A 33 -1.32 -5.66 14.68
N LEU A 34 -0.33 -5.70 13.78
CA LEU A 34 0.84 -6.58 13.89
C LEU A 34 1.94 -6.00 14.82
N GLY A 35 1.72 -4.83 15.42
CA GLY A 35 2.62 -4.21 16.39
C GLY A 35 3.57 -3.16 15.83
N VAL A 36 3.39 -2.72 14.58
CA VAL A 36 4.21 -1.63 14.02
C VAL A 36 3.65 -0.27 14.47
N PRO A 37 4.47 0.63 15.07
CA PRO A 37 4.01 1.95 15.47
C PRO A 37 3.45 2.76 14.29
N GLU A 38 2.35 3.48 14.50
CA GLU A 38 1.67 4.21 13.44
C GLU A 38 2.57 5.26 12.75
N ALA A 39 3.44 5.92 13.50
CA ALA A 39 4.42 6.86 12.96
C ALA A 39 5.34 6.20 11.91
N LYS A 40 5.82 4.98 12.19
CA LYS A 40 6.64 4.21 11.25
C LYS A 40 5.82 3.73 10.05
N VAL A 41 4.57 3.32 10.25
CA VAL A 41 3.68 2.92 9.14
C VAL A 41 3.40 4.07 8.17
N ARG A 42 3.31 5.32 8.66
CA ARG A 42 3.09 6.50 7.82
C ARG A 42 4.27 6.84 6.91
N SER A 43 5.50 6.50 7.31
CA SER A 43 6.70 6.75 6.50
C SER A 43 6.97 5.65 5.46
N LEU A 44 6.21 4.55 5.44
CA LEU A 44 6.41 3.44 4.51
C LEU A 44 5.73 3.65 3.15
N ASP A 45 6.40 3.19 2.09
CA ASP A 45 5.77 3.06 0.78
C ASP A 45 4.74 1.92 0.72
N ALA A 46 3.74 2.06 -0.15
CA ALA A 46 2.67 1.08 -0.36
C ALA A 46 3.17 -0.29 -0.84
N LYS A 47 4.33 -0.39 -1.52
CA LYS A 47 4.94 -1.69 -1.86
C LYS A 47 5.47 -2.39 -0.62
N MET A 48 6.15 -1.66 0.24
CA MET A 48 6.71 -2.17 1.49
C MET A 48 5.62 -2.66 2.43
N ILE A 49 4.58 -1.85 2.59
CA ILE A 49 3.41 -2.17 3.42
C ILE A 49 2.81 -3.53 2.99
N ARG A 50 2.59 -3.72 1.68
CA ARG A 50 2.06 -4.99 1.14
C ARG A 50 3.00 -6.16 1.38
N SER A 51 4.31 -5.98 1.21
CA SER A 51 5.29 -7.03 1.46
C SER A 51 5.32 -7.46 2.92
N MET A 52 5.20 -6.52 3.86
CA MET A 52 5.21 -6.81 5.30
C MET A 52 3.91 -7.47 5.77
N ILE A 53 2.77 -7.14 5.16
CA ILE A 53 1.50 -7.82 5.43
C ILE A 53 1.52 -9.26 4.90
N HIS A 54 2.10 -9.47 3.72
CA HIS A 54 2.23 -10.81 3.15
C HIS A 54 3.19 -11.70 3.96
N ASP A 55 4.32 -11.14 4.40
CA ASP A 55 5.33 -11.86 5.19
C ASP A 55 5.72 -11.05 6.44
N PRO A 56 5.00 -11.25 7.56
CA PRO A 56 5.23 -10.51 8.80
C PRO A 56 6.64 -10.67 9.38
N ARG A 57 7.39 -11.72 9.01
CA ARG A 57 8.79 -11.90 9.44
C ARG A 57 9.68 -10.74 8.98
N LYS A 58 9.35 -10.11 7.85
CA LYS A 58 10.08 -8.95 7.32
C LYS A 58 9.96 -7.72 8.22
N ILE A 59 8.94 -7.64 9.05
CA ILE A 59 8.79 -6.55 10.03
C ILE A 59 9.99 -6.53 10.97
N LYS A 60 10.38 -7.70 11.52
CA LYS A 60 11.52 -7.83 12.43
C LYS A 60 12.85 -7.50 11.75
N VAL A 61 13.01 -7.87 10.48
CA VAL A 61 14.22 -7.58 9.71
C VAL A 61 14.35 -6.09 9.42
N TYR A 62 13.22 -5.43 9.10
CA TYR A 62 13.22 -4.04 8.65
C TYR A 62 13.23 -3.03 9.81
N PHE A 63 12.68 -3.41 10.96
CA PHE A 63 12.61 -2.56 12.15
C PHE A 63 13.54 -3.02 13.28
N LYS A 64 14.64 -3.67 12.92
CA LYS A 64 15.68 -4.13 13.86
C LYS A 64 16.21 -2.97 14.71
#